data_AF-A0A351JUH6-F1
#
_entry.id   AF-A0A351JUH6-F1
#
_cell.length_a   1.000
_cell.length_b   1.000
_cell.length_c   1.000
_cell.angle_alpha   90.00
_cell.angle_beta   90.00
_cell.angle_gamma   90.00
#
_symmetry.space_group_name_H-M   'P 1'
#
loop_
_entity.id
_entity.type
_entity.pdbx_description
1 polymer ?
#
loop_
_entity_poly.entity_id
_entity_poly.type
_entity_poly.pdbx_seq_one_letter_code
_entity_poly.pdbx_strand_id
1 'polypeptide(L)'
;MMLRMRPWLGLLLSVVLGSVLSGCLYVQRPRPGGGGDPEAIRVFVQRLRDAMDWQNPITRNFAINCVNPLHQGPYNIAQICDVWDAITSRWVFVSDPYGGVGATPFEPTPASVTISAGLRGDCDDYAVLMAASIRAIGGASRVVIAAAPTVSHAYAEVFLGTVGNYYTHVRPAIDYIRWRYGIQDVHVYTDPGGEVWLNLDWQIDNRGRQYPGGPWFQGVRVLVVLCP
;
A
#
# COMPACT_ATOMS: atom_id res chain seq x y z
N MET A 1 -59.66 -25.56 28.61
CA MET A 1 -59.19 -26.37 27.47
C MET A 1 -57.77 -25.94 27.16
N MET A 2 -56.82 -26.79 27.59
CA MET A 2 -55.37 -26.60 27.50
C MET A 2 -54.88 -26.67 26.06
N LEU A 3 -53.84 -25.89 25.74
CA LEU A 3 -52.70 -26.25 24.88
C LEU A 3 -51.62 -25.17 25.09
N ARG A 4 -50.79 -25.34 26.12
CA ARG A 4 -49.39 -25.82 26.07
C ARG A 4 -48.38 -24.77 25.60
N MET A 5 -47.73 -24.18 26.61
CA MET A 5 -46.42 -23.53 26.59
C MET A 5 -45.35 -24.47 25.99
N ARG A 6 -44.33 -23.90 25.32
CA ARG A 6 -42.93 -24.27 25.55
C ARG A 6 -41.97 -23.07 25.37
N PRO A 7 -40.86 -23.02 26.12
CA PRO A 7 -39.99 -21.85 26.26
C PRO A 7 -38.77 -21.92 25.34
N TRP A 8 -38.29 -20.75 24.92
CA TRP A 8 -37.01 -20.60 24.22
C TRP A 8 -35.92 -20.25 25.24
N LEU A 9 -34.96 -21.16 25.42
CA LEU A 9 -33.74 -20.94 26.20
C LEU A 9 -32.59 -21.75 25.57
N GLY A 10 -31.53 -21.03 25.19
CA GLY A 10 -30.15 -21.49 25.23
C GLY A 10 -29.65 -22.37 24.08
N LEU A 11 -28.81 -21.81 23.19
CA LEU A 11 -27.39 -22.17 23.07
C LEU A 11 -26.72 -21.24 22.05
N LEU A 12 -26.00 -20.22 22.53
CA LEU A 12 -25.03 -19.48 21.72
C LEU A 12 -23.73 -20.29 21.74
N LEU A 13 -23.53 -21.12 20.71
CA LEU A 13 -22.20 -21.65 20.40
C LEU A 13 -21.39 -20.56 19.71
N SER A 14 -20.45 -20.00 20.45
CA SER A 14 -19.30 -19.28 19.94
C SER A 14 -18.47 -20.20 19.04
N VAL A 15 -18.38 -19.87 17.75
CA VAL A 15 -17.30 -20.33 16.88
C VAL A 15 -16.56 -19.09 16.40
N VAL A 16 -15.40 -18.88 17.03
CA VAL A 16 -14.32 -18.05 16.53
C VAL A 16 -13.78 -18.74 15.29
N LEU A 17 -13.95 -18.15 14.12
CA LEU A 17 -13.21 -18.52 12.92
C LEU A 17 -12.73 -17.24 12.26
N GLY A 18 -11.40 -17.17 12.12
CA GLY A 18 -10.65 -15.98 11.74
C GLY A 18 -11.12 -15.37 10.43
N SER A 19 -11.09 -14.04 10.41
CA SER A 19 -11.18 -13.23 9.21
C SER A 19 -9.98 -13.56 8.32
N VAL A 20 -10.18 -14.50 7.40
CA VAL A 20 -9.35 -14.64 6.22
C VAL A 20 -9.54 -13.35 5.43
N LEU A 21 -8.48 -12.57 5.31
CA LEU A 21 -8.39 -11.45 4.37
C LEU A 21 -8.65 -12.01 2.97
N SER A 22 -9.91 -11.99 2.56
CA SER A 22 -10.32 -12.34 1.21
C SER A 22 -9.98 -11.14 0.33
N GLY A 23 -8.72 -11.11 -0.12
CA GLY A 23 -8.20 -10.11 -1.05
C GLY A 23 -8.96 -10.15 -2.36
N CYS A 24 -10.00 -9.35 -2.46
CA CYS A 24 -10.73 -9.11 -3.69
C CYS A 24 -9.82 -8.25 -4.58
N LEU A 25 -9.27 -8.86 -5.63
CA LEU A 25 -8.54 -8.16 -6.69
C LEU A 25 -9.50 -7.18 -7.39
N TYR A 26 -9.56 -5.93 -6.94
CA TYR A 26 -10.41 -4.91 -7.58
C TYR A 26 -9.68 -4.34 -8.80
N VAL A 27 -9.77 -5.03 -9.92
CA VAL A 27 -9.42 -4.45 -11.23
C VAL A 27 -10.57 -3.52 -11.61
N GLN A 28 -10.36 -2.20 -11.53
CA GLN A 28 -11.31 -1.25 -12.12
C GLN A 28 -11.41 -1.55 -13.62
N ARG A 29 -12.63 -1.79 -14.11
CA ARG A 29 -12.86 -2.20 -15.50
C ARG A 29 -12.21 -1.18 -16.45
N PRO A 30 -11.40 -1.62 -17.43
CA PRO A 30 -10.87 -0.71 -18.43
C PRO A 30 -12.01 -0.06 -19.22
N ARG A 31 -11.77 1.18 -19.67
CA ARG A 31 -12.73 1.94 -20.50
C ARG A 31 -13.20 1.11 -21.71
N PRO A 32 -14.45 1.28 -22.18
CA PRO A 32 -14.92 0.59 -23.37
C PRO A 32 -14.02 0.98 -24.56
N GLY A 33 -13.33 0.00 -25.14
CA GLY A 33 -12.42 0.18 -26.29
C GLY A 33 -10.92 0.19 -25.97
N GLY A 34 -10.51 0.00 -24.71
CA GLY A 34 -9.10 0.00 -24.30
C GLY A 34 -8.75 -1.07 -23.27
N GLY A 35 -9.29 -2.29 -23.43
CA GLY A 35 -8.94 -3.42 -22.58
C GLY A 35 -7.62 -4.03 -23.04
N GLY A 36 -6.54 -3.80 -22.27
CA GLY A 36 -5.27 -4.49 -22.48
C GLY A 36 -5.46 -6.02 -22.46
N ASP A 37 -4.56 -6.74 -23.13
CA ASP A 37 -4.57 -8.21 -23.16
C ASP A 37 -4.64 -8.76 -21.72
N PRO A 38 -5.71 -9.52 -21.36
CA PRO A 38 -5.85 -10.09 -20.03
C PRO A 38 -4.66 -10.95 -19.59
N GLU A 39 -3.96 -11.59 -20.53
CA GLU A 39 -2.75 -12.36 -20.20
C GLU A 39 -1.59 -11.43 -19.85
N ALA A 40 -1.34 -10.40 -20.65
CA ALA A 40 -0.33 -9.39 -20.35
C ALA A 40 -0.56 -8.73 -18.97
N ILE A 41 -1.81 -8.42 -18.61
CA ILE A 41 -2.15 -7.88 -17.29
C ILE A 41 -1.82 -8.90 -16.19
N ARG A 42 -2.16 -10.19 -16.37
CA ARG A 42 -1.84 -11.24 -15.39
C ARG A 42 -0.35 -11.38 -15.18
N VAL A 43 0.42 -11.44 -16.27
CA VAL A 43 1.89 -11.53 -16.22
C VAL A 43 2.47 -10.33 -15.48
N PHE A 44 2.01 -9.12 -15.79
CA PHE A 44 2.46 -7.91 -15.11
C PHE A 44 2.13 -7.91 -13.60
N VAL A 45 0.90 -8.29 -13.23
CA VAL A 45 0.51 -8.44 -11.81
C VAL A 45 1.40 -9.44 -11.08
N GLN A 46 1.74 -10.56 -11.72
CA GLN A 46 2.63 -11.56 -11.13
C GLN A 46 4.04 -10.98 -10.94
N ARG A 47 4.59 -10.28 -11.94
CA ARG A 47 5.89 -9.60 -11.83
C ARG A 47 5.93 -8.61 -10.66
N LEU A 48 4.89 -7.79 -10.49
CA LEU A 48 4.80 -6.88 -9.34
C LEU A 48 4.77 -7.62 -8.00
N ARG A 49 4.04 -8.73 -7.90
CA ARG A 49 3.97 -9.55 -6.69
C ARG A 49 5.32 -10.18 -6.36
N ASP A 50 6.00 -10.69 -7.37
CA ASP A 50 7.33 -11.29 -7.21
C ASP A 50 8.36 -10.23 -6.81
N ALA A 51 8.30 -9.04 -7.41
CA ALA A 51 9.21 -7.94 -7.12
C ALA A 51 9.07 -7.40 -5.68
N MET A 52 7.87 -7.45 -5.08
CA MET A 52 7.73 -7.03 -3.69
C MET A 52 8.51 -7.91 -2.70
N ASP A 53 8.87 -9.15 -3.05
CA ASP A 53 9.82 -10.04 -2.34
C ASP A 53 10.01 -9.90 -0.80
N TRP A 54 8.96 -9.56 -0.05
CA TRP A 54 9.07 -9.03 1.32
C TRP A 54 9.65 -10.03 2.34
N GLN A 55 9.63 -11.32 2.01
CA GLN A 55 10.23 -12.40 2.81
C GLN A 55 11.72 -12.58 2.54
N ASN A 56 12.26 -12.01 1.46
CA ASN A 56 13.68 -12.00 1.16
C ASN A 56 14.44 -11.41 2.36
N PRO A 57 15.47 -12.08 2.90
CA PRO A 57 16.22 -11.58 4.05
C PRO A 57 16.78 -10.16 3.87
N ILE A 58 17.16 -9.76 2.65
CA ILE A 58 17.63 -8.40 2.37
C ILE A 58 16.49 -7.40 2.63
N THR A 59 15.32 -7.63 2.04
CA THR A 59 14.13 -6.79 2.18
C THR A 59 13.63 -6.77 3.62
N ARG A 60 13.47 -7.95 4.23
CA ARG A 60 13.02 -8.09 5.61
C ARG A 60 13.95 -7.40 6.61
N ASN A 61 15.26 -7.65 6.52
CA ASN A 61 16.23 -7.08 7.46
C ASN A 61 16.37 -5.57 7.26
N PHE A 62 16.31 -5.09 6.03
CA PHE A 62 16.26 -3.66 5.75
C PHE A 62 15.05 -3.01 6.43
N ALA A 63 13.85 -3.55 6.21
CA ALA A 63 12.60 -2.97 6.73
C ALA A 63 12.56 -2.91 8.26
N ILE A 64 12.98 -3.98 8.96
CA ILE A 64 13.03 -3.97 10.43
C ILE A 64 14.09 -3.01 10.97
N ASN A 65 15.21 -2.81 10.25
CA ASN A 65 16.27 -1.90 10.66
C ASN A 65 15.91 -0.42 10.43
N CYS A 66 14.89 -0.13 9.62
CA CYS A 66 14.36 1.21 9.50
C CYS A 66 13.57 1.65 10.75
N VAL A 67 13.00 0.71 11.52
CA VAL A 67 12.17 1.02 12.68
C VAL A 67 13.02 1.61 13.82
N ASN A 68 12.63 2.79 14.28
CA ASN A 68 13.30 3.43 15.41
C ASN A 68 13.06 2.58 16.68
N PRO A 69 14.10 2.26 17.48
CA PRO A 69 13.94 1.52 18.73
C PRO A 69 12.91 2.11 19.71
N LEU A 70 12.65 3.43 19.65
CA LEU A 70 11.61 4.09 20.44
C LEU A 70 10.19 3.70 20.04
N HIS A 71 9.99 3.18 18.83
CA HIS A 71 8.72 2.72 18.28
C HIS A 71 8.61 1.18 18.24
N GLN A 72 9.45 0.48 19.02
CA GLN A 72 9.43 -0.97 19.14
C GLN A 72 8.07 -1.53 19.61
N GLY A 73 7.88 -2.82 19.39
CA GLY A 73 6.67 -3.54 19.80
C GLY A 73 5.76 -3.90 18.62
N PRO A 74 4.46 -4.14 18.88
CA PRO A 74 3.50 -4.47 17.83
C PRO A 74 3.47 -3.42 16.71
N TYR A 75 3.10 -3.88 15.51
CA TYR A 75 2.93 -3.04 14.32
C TYR A 75 2.08 -1.79 14.62
N ASN A 76 2.60 -0.61 14.27
CA ASN A 76 1.94 0.66 14.56
C ASN A 76 2.34 1.76 13.55
N ILE A 77 1.60 2.87 13.56
CA ILE A 77 1.77 3.98 12.63
C ILE A 77 3.17 4.63 12.70
N ALA A 78 3.83 4.62 13.85
CA ALA A 78 5.15 5.19 13.99
C ALA A 78 6.20 4.38 13.21
N GLN A 79 6.08 3.05 13.18
CA GLN A 79 6.93 2.17 12.40
C GLN A 79 6.75 2.38 10.89
N ILE A 80 5.51 2.61 10.43
CA ILE A 80 5.23 2.99 9.03
C ILE A 80 5.97 4.29 8.67
N CYS A 81 5.86 5.30 9.54
CA CYS A 81 6.53 6.58 9.35
C CYS A 81 8.06 6.43 9.35
N ASP A 82 8.61 5.59 10.22
CA ASP A 82 10.06 5.32 10.25
C ASP A 82 10.56 4.67 8.95
N VAL A 83 9.85 3.66 8.45
CA VAL A 83 10.15 3.02 7.16
C VAL A 83 10.06 4.03 6.03
N TRP A 84 8.99 4.83 6.01
CA TRP A 84 8.80 5.87 5.00
C TRP A 84 9.93 6.89 5.04
N ASP A 85 10.28 7.43 6.21
CA ASP A 85 11.37 8.39 6.37
C ASP A 85 12.71 7.80 5.92
N ALA A 86 13.01 6.57 6.33
CA ALA A 86 14.25 5.90 6.01
C ALA A 86 14.42 5.63 4.52
N ILE A 87 13.35 5.35 3.79
CA ILE A 87 13.42 5.13 2.33
C ILE A 87 13.44 6.49 1.63
N THR A 88 12.46 7.36 1.87
CA THR A 88 12.25 8.60 1.11
C THR A 88 13.41 9.57 1.24
N SER A 89 14.01 9.69 2.43
CA SER A 89 15.16 10.60 2.64
C SER A 89 16.43 10.19 1.90
N ARG A 90 16.52 8.94 1.44
CA ARG A 90 17.68 8.38 0.72
C ARG A 90 17.37 8.03 -0.73
N TRP A 91 16.11 8.17 -1.15
CA TRP A 91 15.68 7.77 -2.47
C TRP A 91 16.34 8.64 -3.54
N VAL A 92 16.91 8.01 -4.56
CA VAL A 92 17.44 8.70 -5.74
C VAL A 92 16.69 8.24 -6.98
N PHE A 93 15.93 9.15 -7.56
CA PHE A 93 15.19 8.88 -8.78
C PHE A 93 16.15 8.65 -9.96
N VAL A 94 16.01 7.51 -10.63
CA VAL A 94 16.71 7.12 -11.85
C VAL A 94 15.68 6.48 -12.76
N SER A 95 15.35 7.14 -13.88
CA SER A 95 14.40 6.58 -14.85
C SER A 95 14.91 5.29 -15.46
N ASP A 96 13.98 4.37 -15.72
CA ASP A 96 14.25 3.23 -16.57
C ASP A 96 14.80 3.65 -17.94
N PRO A 97 15.67 2.82 -18.55
CA PRO A 97 16.12 3.05 -19.92
C PRO A 97 14.91 3.17 -20.84
N TYR A 98 14.89 4.22 -21.67
CA TYR A 98 13.80 4.42 -22.63
C TYR A 98 13.75 3.24 -23.61
N GLY A 99 12.83 2.30 -23.40
CA GLY A 99 12.75 1.07 -24.19
C GLY A 99 12.21 1.25 -25.63
N GLY A 100 11.95 2.50 -26.05
CA GLY A 100 11.42 2.83 -27.37
C GLY A 100 9.91 2.60 -27.49
N VAL A 101 9.40 2.59 -28.74
CA VAL A 101 7.99 2.39 -29.03
C VAL A 101 7.59 0.95 -28.69
N GLY A 102 6.71 0.78 -27.71
CA GLY A 102 6.19 -0.53 -27.28
C GLY A 102 6.82 -1.08 -25.99
N ALA A 103 7.76 -0.35 -25.37
CA ALA A 103 8.22 -0.69 -24.02
C ALA A 103 7.09 -0.54 -22.99
N THR A 104 7.06 -1.43 -22.00
CA THR A 104 6.11 -1.28 -20.90
C THR A 104 6.55 -0.07 -20.06
N PRO A 105 5.63 0.77 -19.59
CA PRO A 105 5.98 1.98 -18.84
C PRO A 105 6.45 1.70 -17.41
N PHE A 106 6.50 0.43 -16.99
CA PHE A 106 6.83 -0.01 -15.64
C PHE A 106 7.58 -1.35 -15.72
N GLU A 107 8.84 -1.38 -15.29
CA GLU A 107 9.66 -2.60 -15.23
C GLU A 107 10.11 -2.86 -13.78
N PRO A 108 9.20 -3.32 -12.88
CA PRO A 108 9.44 -3.28 -11.44
C PRO A 108 10.64 -4.12 -11.03
N THR A 109 11.60 -3.50 -10.34
CA THR A 109 12.76 -4.16 -9.75
C THR A 109 12.41 -4.78 -8.40
N PRO A 110 12.90 -6.00 -8.09
CA PRO A 110 12.68 -6.59 -6.77
C PRO A 110 13.20 -5.71 -5.64
N ALA A 111 12.45 -5.58 -4.55
CA ALA A 111 12.81 -4.68 -3.44
C ALA A 111 14.21 -5.00 -2.88
N SER A 112 14.58 -6.28 -2.80
CA SER A 112 15.94 -6.69 -2.39
C SER A 112 17.05 -6.17 -3.31
N VAL A 113 16.77 -6.09 -4.62
CA VAL A 113 17.69 -5.54 -5.62
C VAL A 113 17.77 -4.03 -5.49
N THR A 114 16.64 -3.33 -5.36
CA THR A 114 16.58 -1.88 -5.13
C THR A 114 17.34 -1.47 -3.86
N ILE A 115 17.24 -2.25 -2.79
CA ILE A 115 18.01 -2.07 -1.55
C ILE A 115 19.52 -2.24 -1.82
N SER A 116 19.89 -3.31 -2.53
CA SER A 116 21.30 -3.60 -2.86
C SER A 116 21.92 -2.55 -3.78
N ALA A 117 21.11 -1.89 -4.62
CA ALA A 117 21.50 -0.79 -5.50
C ALA A 117 21.58 0.58 -4.77
N GLY A 118 21.28 0.63 -3.47
CA GLY A 118 21.37 1.85 -2.68
C GLY A 118 20.17 2.78 -2.82
N LEU A 119 18.95 2.20 -2.91
CA LEU A 119 17.67 2.93 -2.93
C LEU A 119 17.55 3.88 -4.13
N ARG A 120 17.72 3.32 -5.32
CA ARG A 120 17.69 4.04 -6.60
C ARG A 120 16.77 3.31 -7.58
N GLY A 121 16.05 4.08 -8.37
CA GLY A 121 15.07 3.58 -9.34
C GLY A 121 14.02 4.63 -9.65
N ASP A 122 12.92 4.22 -10.27
CA ASP A 122 11.83 5.12 -10.63
C ASP A 122 10.54 4.87 -9.80
N CYS A 123 9.37 5.18 -10.36
CA CYS A 123 8.08 5.12 -9.67
C CYS A 123 7.69 3.73 -9.16
N ASP A 124 7.82 2.71 -9.99
CA ASP A 124 7.42 1.36 -9.60
C ASP A 124 8.48 0.70 -8.73
N ASP A 125 9.77 0.98 -8.92
CA ASP A 125 10.81 0.50 -8.01
C ASP A 125 10.61 0.99 -6.58
N TYR A 126 10.32 2.29 -6.41
CA TYR A 126 10.00 2.83 -5.09
C TYR A 126 8.70 2.25 -4.54
N ALA A 127 7.66 2.15 -5.37
CA ALA A 127 6.37 1.63 -4.92
C ALA A 127 6.49 0.17 -4.44
N VAL A 128 7.23 -0.65 -5.18
CA VAL A 128 7.58 -2.03 -4.83
C VAL A 128 8.37 -2.07 -3.52
N LEU A 129 9.46 -1.30 -3.42
CA LEU A 129 10.28 -1.22 -2.21
C LEU A 129 9.47 -0.81 -0.98
N MET A 130 8.65 0.21 -1.11
CA MET A 130 7.84 0.74 -0.02
C MET A 130 6.78 -0.28 0.41
N ALA A 131 6.01 -0.83 -0.54
CA ALA A 131 4.99 -1.83 -0.24
C ALA A 131 5.61 -3.08 0.41
N ALA A 132 6.73 -3.56 -0.11
CA ALA A 132 7.51 -4.67 0.44
C ALA A 132 7.97 -4.42 1.88
N SER A 133 8.55 -3.25 2.14
CA SER A 133 9.10 -2.89 3.45
C SER A 133 7.99 -2.77 4.49
N ILE A 134 6.85 -2.17 4.13
CA ILE A 134 5.67 -2.11 4.99
C ILE A 134 5.12 -3.52 5.28
N ARG A 135 5.07 -4.38 4.27
CA ARG A 135 4.63 -5.77 4.45
C ARG A 135 5.54 -6.54 5.41
N ALA A 136 6.85 -6.36 5.28
CA ALA A 136 7.85 -7.03 6.10
C ALA A 136 7.75 -6.68 7.61
N ILE A 137 7.30 -5.47 7.95
CA ILE A 137 7.04 -5.05 9.35
C ILE A 137 5.62 -5.38 9.84
N GLY A 138 4.80 -6.03 9.00
CA GLY A 138 3.47 -6.54 9.37
C GLY A 138 2.28 -5.74 8.82
N GLY A 139 2.52 -4.68 8.04
CA GLY A 139 1.45 -3.90 7.42
C GLY A 139 0.81 -4.61 6.22
N ALA A 140 -0.48 -4.34 5.98
CA ALA A 140 -1.11 -4.69 4.71
C ALA A 140 -0.88 -3.56 3.72
N SER A 141 -0.11 -3.83 2.66
CA SER A 141 0.31 -2.84 1.67
C SER A 141 -0.10 -3.24 0.25
N ARG A 142 -0.07 -2.27 -0.66
CA ARG A 142 -0.34 -2.47 -2.09
C ARG A 142 0.41 -1.48 -2.95
N VAL A 143 0.65 -1.87 -4.19
CA VAL A 143 1.10 -0.98 -5.27
C VAL A 143 -0.10 -0.54 -6.09
N VAL A 144 -0.17 0.74 -6.39
CA VAL A 144 -1.20 1.35 -7.22
C VAL A 144 -0.53 1.92 -8.47
N ILE A 145 -1.07 1.55 -9.63
CA ILE A 145 -0.72 2.17 -10.89
C ILE A 145 -1.83 3.14 -11.27
N ALA A 146 -1.47 4.38 -11.56
CA ALA A 146 -2.37 5.43 -12.00
C ALA A 146 -1.90 6.01 -13.34
N ALA A 147 -2.85 6.45 -14.16
CA ALA A 147 -2.59 7.02 -15.47
C ALA A 147 -3.32 8.35 -15.65
N ALA A 148 -2.59 9.34 -16.16
CA ALA A 148 -3.06 10.59 -16.73
C ALA A 148 -2.86 10.54 -18.26
N PRO A 149 -3.41 11.48 -19.05
CA PRO A 149 -3.34 11.41 -20.51
C PRO A 149 -1.93 11.29 -21.11
N THR A 150 -0.91 11.82 -20.42
CA THR A 150 0.47 11.91 -20.92
C THR A 150 1.52 11.26 -20.01
N VAL A 151 1.11 10.76 -18.84
CA VAL A 151 2.03 10.22 -17.84
C VAL A 151 1.32 9.18 -16.97
N SER A 152 2.04 8.14 -16.61
CA SER A 152 1.60 7.15 -15.63
C SER A 152 2.52 7.22 -14.41
N HIS A 153 2.02 6.81 -13.25
CA HIS A 153 2.75 6.81 -11.99
C HIS A 153 2.41 5.58 -11.18
N ALA A 154 3.38 5.08 -10.45
CA ALA A 154 3.22 3.99 -9.48
C ALA A 154 3.53 4.51 -8.07
N TYR A 155 2.70 4.12 -7.10
CA TYR A 155 2.90 4.47 -5.70
C TYR A 155 2.40 3.37 -4.77
N ALA A 156 2.93 3.35 -3.55
CA ALA A 156 2.50 2.41 -2.52
C ALA A 156 1.39 3.00 -1.65
N GLU A 157 0.57 2.13 -1.08
CA GLU A 157 -0.38 2.46 -0.03
C GLU A 157 -0.34 1.44 1.11
N VAL A 158 -0.77 1.85 2.30
CA VAL A 158 -0.90 0.97 3.47
C VAL A 158 -2.29 1.08 4.09
N PHE A 159 -2.86 -0.05 4.48
CA PHE A 159 -4.16 -0.12 5.13
C PHE A 159 -4.10 0.48 6.55
N LEU A 160 -5.01 1.41 6.85
CA LEU A 160 -5.16 2.02 8.17
C LEU A 160 -6.34 1.46 8.96
N GLY A 161 -7.33 0.88 8.28
CA GLY A 161 -8.59 0.46 8.88
C GLY A 161 -9.75 0.61 7.91
N THR A 162 -10.96 0.65 8.43
CA THR A 162 -12.18 0.83 7.65
C THR A 162 -12.96 2.05 8.13
N VAL A 163 -13.92 2.50 7.33
CA VAL A 163 -14.86 3.55 7.74
C VAL A 163 -15.59 3.19 9.04
N GLY A 164 -15.82 1.90 9.31
CA GLY A 164 -16.47 1.42 10.54
C GLY A 164 -15.61 1.56 11.80
N ASN A 165 -14.29 1.63 11.68
CA ASN A 165 -13.36 1.84 12.80
C ASN A 165 -12.59 3.16 12.70
N TYR A 166 -13.13 4.12 11.95
CA TYR A 166 -12.46 5.40 11.66
C TYR A 166 -11.94 6.10 12.91
N TYR A 167 -12.77 6.22 13.95
CA TYR A 167 -12.40 6.97 15.16
C TYR A 167 -11.42 6.22 16.09
N THR A 168 -11.28 4.90 15.94
CA THR A 168 -10.46 4.06 16.82
C THR A 168 -9.13 3.65 16.18
N HIS A 169 -9.03 3.60 14.86
CA HIS A 169 -7.82 3.18 14.13
C HIS A 169 -7.34 4.25 13.15
N VAL A 170 -8.20 4.67 12.21
CA VAL A 170 -7.81 5.56 11.11
C VAL A 170 -7.44 6.98 11.60
N ARG A 171 -8.32 7.62 12.39
CA ARG A 171 -8.10 8.99 12.89
C ARG A 171 -6.86 9.07 13.80
N PRO A 172 -6.64 8.18 14.79
CA PRO A 172 -5.40 8.20 15.56
C PRO A 172 -4.13 8.09 14.70
N ALA A 173 -4.15 7.29 13.63
CA ALA A 173 -3.02 7.20 12.71
C ALA A 173 -2.78 8.51 11.95
N ILE A 174 -3.85 9.12 11.42
CA ILE A 174 -3.80 10.44 10.76
C ILE A 174 -3.28 11.52 11.73
N ASP A 175 -3.78 11.54 12.96
CA ASP A 175 -3.40 12.53 13.96
C ASP A 175 -1.93 12.37 14.39
N TYR A 176 -1.42 11.13 14.45
CA TYR A 176 -0.01 10.86 14.68
C TYR A 176 0.87 11.45 13.56
N ILE A 177 0.51 11.24 12.29
CA ILE A 177 1.24 11.81 11.15
C ILE A 177 1.22 13.34 11.21
N ARG A 178 0.04 13.94 11.43
CA ARG A 178 -0.10 15.40 11.58
C ARG A 178 0.85 15.96 12.62
N TRP A 179 0.90 15.31 13.79
CA TRP A 179 1.78 15.69 14.89
C TRP A 179 3.26 15.50 14.53
N ARG A 180 3.65 14.34 14.00
CA ARG A 180 5.06 14.01 13.67
C ARG A 180 5.65 14.94 12.60
N TYR A 181 4.87 15.28 11.57
CA TYR A 181 5.35 16.04 10.41
C TYR A 181 4.95 17.51 10.42
N GLY A 182 4.15 17.97 11.40
CA GLY A 182 3.69 19.36 11.46
C GLY A 182 2.80 19.76 10.27
N ILE A 183 1.91 18.85 9.86
CA ILE A 183 1.04 18.99 8.67
C ILE A 183 -0.43 18.94 9.07
N GLN A 184 -1.30 19.44 8.20
CA GLN A 184 -2.76 19.43 8.41
C GLN A 184 -3.46 18.36 7.55
N ASP A 185 -3.02 18.19 6.30
CA ASP A 185 -3.66 17.32 5.34
C ASP A 185 -2.89 16.01 5.18
N VAL A 186 -3.57 14.90 5.50
CA VAL A 186 -3.09 13.53 5.27
C VAL A 186 -4.01 12.88 4.27
N HIS A 187 -3.47 12.53 3.12
CA HIS A 187 -4.20 11.93 2.01
C HIS A 187 -4.40 10.43 2.26
N VAL A 188 -5.68 10.03 2.33
CA VAL A 188 -6.11 8.64 2.40
C VAL A 188 -7.13 8.35 1.31
N TYR A 189 -7.11 7.13 0.78
CA TYR A 189 -8.06 6.62 -0.19
C TYR A 189 -9.03 5.68 0.51
N THR A 190 -10.32 5.97 0.44
CA THR A 190 -11.38 5.06 0.88
C THR A 190 -11.92 4.31 -0.34
N ASP A 191 -11.77 3.00 -0.36
CA ASP A 191 -12.29 2.19 -1.46
C ASP A 191 -13.81 1.96 -1.35
N PRO A 192 -14.47 1.41 -2.40
CA PRO A 192 -15.90 1.13 -2.36
C PRO A 192 -16.33 0.12 -1.26
N GLY A 193 -15.41 -0.70 -0.76
CA GLY A 193 -15.64 -1.63 0.35
C GLY A 193 -15.54 -0.95 1.73
N GLY A 194 -15.11 0.31 1.77
CA GLY A 194 -14.94 1.09 3.00
C GLY A 194 -13.58 0.88 3.67
N GLU A 195 -12.61 0.27 2.99
CA GLU A 195 -11.23 0.19 3.46
C GLU A 195 -10.52 1.53 3.25
N VAL A 196 -9.75 1.98 4.25
CA VAL A 196 -9.03 3.24 4.23
C VAL A 196 -7.53 2.99 4.11
N TRP A 197 -6.93 3.58 3.09
CA TRP A 197 -5.55 3.34 2.66
C TRP A 197 -4.76 4.64 2.67
N LEU A 198 -3.63 4.69 3.38
CA LEU A 198 -2.72 5.83 3.43
C LEU A 198 -1.83 5.88 2.19
N ASN A 199 -1.72 7.05 1.56
CA ASN A 199 -0.75 7.28 0.48
C ASN A 199 0.69 7.21 1.02
N LEU A 200 1.57 6.43 0.39
CA LEU A 200 2.99 6.35 0.74
C LEU A 200 3.92 6.82 -0.39
N ASP A 201 3.37 7.50 -1.39
CA ASP A 201 4.13 8.19 -2.44
C ASP A 201 5.17 9.17 -1.84
N TRP A 202 6.23 9.47 -2.61
CA TRP A 202 7.27 10.41 -2.20
C TRP A 202 7.04 11.83 -2.71
N GLN A 203 5.88 12.12 -3.31
CA GLN A 203 5.61 13.43 -3.89
C GLN A 203 5.79 14.57 -2.87
N ILE A 204 6.36 15.66 -3.38
CA ILE A 204 6.61 16.88 -2.63
C ILE A 204 5.33 17.74 -2.69
N ASP A 205 4.91 18.27 -1.55
CA ASP A 205 3.80 19.23 -1.49
C ASP A 205 4.17 20.60 -2.09
N ASN A 206 3.18 21.49 -2.20
CA ASN A 206 3.39 22.84 -2.72
C ASN A 206 4.29 23.74 -1.85
N ARG A 207 4.78 23.24 -0.71
CA ARG A 207 5.70 23.93 0.22
C ARG A 207 7.06 23.25 0.29
N GLY A 208 7.35 22.27 -0.58
CA GLY A 208 8.65 21.60 -0.59
C GLY A 208 8.78 20.48 0.45
N ARG A 209 7.68 20.00 1.05
CA ARG A 209 7.70 18.98 2.11
C ARG A 209 7.28 17.62 1.57
N GLN A 210 7.88 16.57 2.10
CA GLN A 210 7.47 15.19 1.85
C GLN A 210 7.06 14.56 3.19
N TYR A 211 5.99 13.77 3.18
CA TYR A 211 5.48 13.07 4.36
C TYR A 211 4.54 11.93 3.91
N PRO A 212 4.37 10.87 4.72
CA PRO A 212 3.37 9.85 4.44
C PRO A 212 1.97 10.50 4.49
N GLY A 213 1.14 10.21 3.49
CA GLY A 213 -0.09 10.95 3.25
C GLY A 213 0.11 12.27 2.50
N GLY A 214 1.25 12.45 1.83
CA GLY A 214 1.50 13.56 0.91
C GLY A 214 0.53 13.59 -0.29
N PRO A 215 0.68 14.58 -1.19
CA PRO A 215 -0.23 14.78 -2.32
C PRO A 215 -0.40 13.54 -3.20
N TRP A 216 -1.57 13.44 -3.83
CA TRP A 216 -1.83 12.41 -4.83
C TRP A 216 -1.27 12.78 -6.19
N PHE A 217 -0.81 11.76 -6.91
CA PHE A 217 -0.79 11.82 -8.36
C PHE A 217 -2.21 12.03 -8.91
N GLN A 218 -2.40 13.09 -9.69
CA GLN A 218 -3.68 13.42 -10.32
C GLN A 218 -3.92 12.56 -11.57
N GLY A 219 -4.36 11.33 -11.37
CA GLY A 219 -4.69 10.40 -12.45
C GLY A 219 -5.79 9.41 -12.07
N VAL A 220 -6.17 8.58 -13.03
CA VAL A 220 -7.13 7.48 -12.81
C VAL A 220 -6.36 6.25 -12.38
N ARG A 221 -6.78 5.61 -11.28
CA ARG A 221 -6.22 4.32 -10.84
C ARG A 221 -6.58 3.26 -11.88
N VAL A 222 -5.58 2.62 -12.47
CA VAL A 222 -5.77 1.61 -13.52
C VAL A 222 -5.56 0.19 -12.99
N LEU A 223 -4.69 0.03 -12.00
CA LEU A 223 -4.38 -1.26 -11.39
C LEU A 223 -4.04 -1.09 -9.91
N VAL A 224 -4.48 -2.04 -9.09
CA VAL A 224 -4.15 -2.12 -7.66
C VAL A 224 -3.71 -3.55 -7.37
N VAL A 225 -2.50 -3.73 -6.88
CA VAL A 225 -1.90 -5.04 -6.59
C VAL A 225 -1.51 -5.12 -5.11
N LEU A 226 -2.20 -5.98 -4.36
CA LEU A 226 -1.87 -6.26 -2.97
C LEU A 226 -0.52 -6.97 -2.87
N CYS A 227 0.26 -6.60 -1.85
CA CYS A 227 1.44 -7.35 -1.43
C CYS A 227 0.97 -8.69 -0.82
N PRO A 228 1.50 -9.85 -1.28
CA PRO A 228 1.04 -11.16 -0.83
C PRO A 228 1.32 -11.44 0.67
#